data_AF-A0A4R2DKS1-F1
#
_entry.id   AF-A0A4R2DKS1-F1
#
_cell.length_a   1.000
_cell.length_b   1.000
_cell.length_c   1.000
_cell.angle_alpha   90.00
_cell.angle_beta   90.00
_cell.angle_gamma   90.00
#
_symmetry.space_group_name_H-M   'P 1'
#
loop_
_entity.id
_entity.type
_entity.pdbx_description
1 polymer ?
#
loop_
_entity_poly.entity_id
_entity_poly.type
_entity_poly.pdbx_seq_one_letter_code
_entity_poly.pdbx_strand_id
1 'polypeptide(L)'
;MFTADRSRTVTLPPLVLGGLRPLHRQMLRSNVASASFEHDAAGAEFEICLTECEHGPELLVSSRRHGIGFTLAMTTHFRVAPALSVDTYRRLCEILAPGEEPAPTVVADFLQSVVAQSPAVLSRTHSCAA
;
A
#
# COMPACT_ATOMS: atom_id res chain seq x y z
N MET A 1 19.60 -10.57 -28.79
CA MET A 1 18.15 -10.82 -28.82
C MET A 1 17.62 -10.45 -27.45
N PHE A 2 17.25 -9.19 -27.25
CA PHE A 2 16.71 -8.69 -25.97
C PHE A 2 15.19 -8.75 -26.10
N THR A 3 14.56 -9.79 -25.56
CA THR A 3 13.13 -9.73 -25.27
C THR A 3 12.99 -8.74 -24.11
N ALA A 4 12.60 -7.52 -24.44
CA ALA A 4 12.06 -6.60 -23.44
C ALA A 4 10.83 -7.29 -22.86
N ASP A 5 11.03 -7.97 -21.74
CA ASP A 5 9.97 -8.50 -20.90
C ASP A 5 9.17 -7.27 -20.47
N ARG A 6 8.14 -6.93 -21.24
CA ARG A 6 7.21 -5.87 -20.86
C ARG A 6 6.53 -6.42 -19.63
N SER A 7 7.03 -6.04 -18.46
CA SER A 7 6.42 -6.31 -17.16
C SER A 7 4.95 -5.98 -17.29
N ARG A 8 4.13 -7.01 -17.45
CA ARG A 8 2.69 -6.83 -17.58
C ARG A 8 2.23 -6.22 -16.26
N THR A 9 1.55 -5.09 -16.33
CA THR A 9 0.95 -4.45 -15.17
C THR A 9 -0.48 -4.92 -15.04
N VAL A 10 -0.87 -5.37 -13.85
CA VAL A 10 -2.25 -5.67 -13.47
C VAL A 10 -2.86 -4.40 -12.92
N THR A 11 -3.85 -3.87 -13.62
CA THR A 11 -4.66 -2.75 -13.13
C THR A 11 -5.78 -3.30 -12.28
N LEU A 12 -5.83 -2.86 -11.02
CA LEU A 12 -6.89 -3.20 -10.09
C LEU A 12 -8.03 -2.18 -10.19
N PRO A 13 -9.26 -2.56 -9.78
CA PRO A 13 -10.37 -1.61 -9.73
C PRO A 13 -10.00 -0.40 -8.85
N PRO A 14 -10.53 0.79 -9.18
CA PRO A 14 -10.28 1.98 -8.38
C PRO A 14 -10.86 1.83 -6.98
N LEU A 15 -10.10 2.27 -5.98
CA LEU A 15 -10.43 2.16 -4.56
C LEU A 15 -10.36 3.53 -3.91
N VAL A 16 -11.09 3.68 -2.79
CA VAL A 16 -11.05 4.87 -1.94
C VAL A 16 -10.47 4.50 -0.59
N LEU A 17 -9.25 4.97 -0.31
CA LEU A 17 -8.52 4.72 0.92
C LEU A 17 -8.80 5.82 1.98
N GLY A 18 -10.08 6.14 2.16
CA GLY A 18 -10.52 7.31 2.94
C GLY A 18 -10.18 7.26 4.43
N GLY A 19 -9.95 6.09 5.00
CA GLY A 19 -9.55 5.92 6.40
C GLY A 19 -8.13 6.40 6.71
N LEU A 20 -7.29 6.69 5.70
CA LEU A 20 -5.97 7.32 5.91
C LEU A 20 -6.06 8.84 6.13
N ARG A 21 -7.24 9.44 5.91
CA ARG A 21 -7.44 10.90 6.07
C ARG A 21 -7.12 11.43 7.46
N PRO A 22 -7.49 10.77 8.57
CA PRO A 22 -7.15 11.23 9.91
C PRO A 22 -5.63 11.27 10.12
N LEU A 23 -4.92 10.21 9.72
CA LEU A 23 -3.46 10.13 9.78
C LEU A 23 -2.81 11.25 8.97
N HIS A 24 -3.23 11.41 7.71
CA HIS A 24 -2.73 12.47 6.82
C HIS A 24 -2.98 13.88 7.39
N ARG A 25 -4.18 14.14 7.90
CA ARG A 25 -4.48 15.43 8.55
C ARG A 25 -3.57 15.69 9.74
N GLN A 26 -3.23 14.65 10.50
CA GLN A 26 -2.33 14.80 11.63
C GLN A 26 -0.88 15.02 11.18
N MET A 27 -0.43 14.34 10.12
CA MET A 27 0.87 14.59 9.49
C MET A 27 1.01 16.06 9.09
N LEU A 28 0.03 16.59 8.35
CA LEU A 28 0.00 17.99 7.93
C LEU A 28 0.00 18.96 9.13
N ARG A 29 -0.80 18.67 10.18
CA ARG A 29 -0.85 19.50 11.40
C ARG A 29 0.48 19.48 12.18
N SER A 30 1.20 18.37 12.13
CA SER A 30 2.45 18.17 12.86
C SER A 30 3.68 18.53 12.02
N ASN A 31 3.48 19.00 10.78
CA ASN A 31 4.53 19.27 9.79
C ASN A 31 5.46 18.07 9.55
N VAL A 32 4.87 16.87 9.46
CA VAL A 32 5.57 15.60 9.22
C VAL A 32 5.31 15.15 7.79
N ALA A 33 6.37 14.86 7.03
CA ALA A 33 6.26 14.45 5.63
C ALA A 33 5.86 12.98 5.44
N SER A 34 6.16 12.11 6.40
CA SER A 34 5.88 10.68 6.30
C SER A 34 5.48 10.05 7.64
N ALA A 35 4.54 9.12 7.62
CA ALA A 35 4.16 8.30 8.76
C ALA A 35 4.10 6.83 8.36
N SER A 36 4.63 5.96 9.21
CA SER A 36 4.60 4.52 9.02
C SER A 36 3.89 3.80 10.15
N PHE A 37 3.33 2.63 9.83
CA PHE A 37 2.74 1.71 10.79
C PHE A 37 2.83 0.28 10.24
N GLU A 38 2.86 -0.68 11.15
CA GLU A 38 2.83 -2.11 10.81
C GLU A 38 1.38 -2.57 10.65
N HIS A 39 1.15 -3.47 9.69
CA HIS A 39 -0.12 -4.12 9.45
C HIS A 39 0.08 -5.61 9.26
N ASP A 40 -0.56 -6.42 10.11
CA ASP A 40 -0.57 -7.87 9.98
C ASP A 40 -1.76 -8.32 9.14
N ALA A 41 -1.48 -9.03 8.05
CA ALA A 41 -2.50 -9.65 7.20
C ALA A 41 -2.09 -11.07 6.82
N ALA A 42 -2.99 -12.03 7.03
CA ALA A 42 -2.77 -13.45 6.73
C ALA A 42 -1.49 -14.05 7.35
N GLY A 43 -1.03 -13.53 8.50
CA GLY A 43 0.20 -13.97 9.16
C GLY A 43 1.49 -13.40 8.56
N ALA A 44 1.37 -12.45 7.62
CA ALA A 44 2.47 -11.65 7.11
C ALA A 44 2.40 -10.21 7.63
N GLU A 45 3.56 -9.70 8.03
CA GLU A 45 3.73 -8.33 8.50
C GLU A 45 4.07 -7.42 7.32
N PHE A 46 3.33 -6.32 7.20
CA PHE A 46 3.51 -5.29 6.19
C PHE A 46 3.86 -3.96 6.86
N GLU A 47 4.96 -3.34 6.42
CA GLU A 47 5.29 -1.96 6.74
C GLU A 47 4.54 -1.05 5.76
N ILE A 48 3.61 -0.27 6.29
CA ILE A 48 2.80 0.69 5.55
C ILE A 48 3.35 2.07 5.83
N CYS A 49 3.74 2.79 4.77
CA CYS A 49 4.22 4.16 4.88
C CYS A 49 3.36 5.10 4.03
N LEU A 50 2.75 6.08 4.67
CA LEU A 50 2.07 7.19 4.03
C LEU A 50 3.03 8.38 3.94
N THR A 51 3.26 8.89 2.74
CA THR A 51 4.14 10.04 2.49
C THR A 51 3.35 11.14 1.77
N GLU A 52 3.56 12.39 2.16
CA GLU A 52 3.05 13.54 1.42
C GLU A 52 4.01 13.91 0.29
N CYS A 53 3.52 13.82 -0.95
CA CYS A 53 4.27 14.18 -2.16
C CYS A 53 3.62 15.38 -2.87
N GLU A 54 4.33 15.98 -3.83
CA GLU A 54 3.88 17.18 -4.56
C GLU A 54 2.54 16.99 -5.29
N HIS A 55 2.24 15.76 -5.73
CA HIS A 55 1.03 15.43 -6.49
C HIS A 55 -0.08 14.79 -5.66
N GLY A 56 0.10 14.76 -4.33
CA GLY A 56 -0.80 14.12 -3.39
C GLY A 56 -0.11 13.06 -2.55
N PRO A 57 -0.85 12.43 -1.63
CA PRO A 57 -0.31 11.39 -0.77
C PRO A 57 0.07 10.13 -1.56
N GLU A 58 1.14 9.48 -1.13
CA GLU A 58 1.57 8.17 -1.64
C GLU A 58 1.58 7.15 -0.50
N LEU A 59 1.13 5.93 -0.80
CA LEU A 59 1.17 4.80 0.13
C LEU A 59 2.16 3.76 -0.35
N LEU A 60 3.28 3.63 0.35
CA LEU A 60 4.21 2.52 0.20
C LEU A 60 3.72 1.35 1.06
N VAL A 61 3.61 0.19 0.44
CA VAL A 61 3.35 -1.09 1.11
C VAL A 61 4.57 -1.96 0.88
N SER A 62 5.20 -2.42 1.96
CA SER A 62 6.35 -3.31 1.86
C SER A 62 6.29 -4.43 2.87
N SER A 63 6.89 -5.56 2.54
CA SER A 63 7.12 -6.64 3.48
C SER A 63 8.53 -7.18 3.26
N ARG A 64 9.42 -6.90 4.21
CA ARG A 64 10.84 -7.29 4.13
C ARG A 64 11.00 -8.81 4.15
N ARG A 65 10.20 -9.50 4.97
CA ARG A 65 10.20 -10.96 5.09
C ARG A 65 9.87 -11.66 3.77
N HIS A 66 9.00 -11.03 2.96
CA HIS A 66 8.53 -11.60 1.71
C HIS A 66 9.16 -10.96 0.46
N GLY A 67 10.02 -9.94 0.63
CA GLY A 67 10.69 -9.25 -0.47
C GLY A 67 9.72 -8.55 -1.42
N ILE A 68 8.65 -7.96 -0.89
CA ILE A 68 7.63 -7.25 -1.66
C ILE A 68 7.66 -5.77 -1.29
N GLY A 69 7.55 -4.92 -2.30
CA GLY A 69 7.39 -3.48 -2.16
C GLY A 69 6.63 -2.92 -3.34
N PHE A 70 5.63 -2.08 -3.10
CA PHE A 70 4.94 -1.32 -4.13
C PHE A 70 4.37 -0.03 -3.57
N THR A 71 4.31 0.99 -4.43
CA THR A 71 3.78 2.31 -4.08
C THR A 71 2.47 2.56 -4.80
N LEU A 72 1.55 3.19 -4.10
CA LEU A 72 0.25 3.60 -4.60
C LEU A 72 0.15 5.12 -4.54
N ALA A 73 0.17 5.77 -5.70
CA ALA A 73 -0.12 7.19 -5.80
C ALA A 73 -1.62 7.45 -5.60
N MET A 74 -1.95 8.34 -4.68
CA MET A 74 -3.33 8.69 -4.37
C MET A 74 -3.62 10.13 -4.77
N THR A 75 -4.83 10.34 -5.27
CA THR A 75 -5.36 11.70 -5.42
C THR A 75 -5.60 12.35 -4.05
N THR A 76 -5.79 13.67 -4.04
CA THR A 76 -6.18 14.44 -2.84
C THR A 76 -7.47 13.97 -2.17
N HIS A 77 -8.30 13.21 -2.90
CA HIS A 77 -9.51 12.58 -2.37
C HIS A 77 -9.29 11.17 -1.82
N PHE A 78 -8.04 10.70 -1.75
CA PHE A 78 -7.65 9.35 -1.34
C PHE A 78 -8.17 8.27 -2.28
N ARG A 79 -8.35 8.61 -3.56
CA ARG A 79 -8.66 7.64 -4.62
C ARG A 79 -7.38 7.13 -5.23
N VAL A 80 -7.30 5.81 -5.41
CA VAL A 80 -6.19 5.11 -6.04
C VAL A 80 -6.72 4.23 -7.17
N ALA A 81 -5.97 4.13 -8.26
CA ALA A 81 -6.13 3.09 -9.26
C ALA A 81 -4.85 2.22 -9.22
N PRO A 82 -4.82 1.15 -8.41
CA PRO A 82 -3.58 0.42 -8.18
C PRO A 82 -3.12 -0.25 -9.48
N ALA A 83 -1.85 -0.07 -9.82
CA ALA A 83 -1.19 -0.79 -10.90
C ALA A 83 0.01 -1.53 -10.32
N LEU A 84 -0.06 -2.86 -10.32
CA LEU A 84 0.99 -3.72 -9.79
C LEU A 84 1.68 -4.47 -10.94
N SER A 85 2.96 -4.80 -10.78
CA SER A 85 3.57 -5.79 -11.68
C SER A 85 2.87 -7.15 -11.49
N VAL A 86 2.79 -7.96 -12.54
CA VAL A 86 2.23 -9.33 -12.43
C VAL A 86 2.93 -10.14 -11.33
N ASP A 87 4.24 -10.00 -11.16
CA ASP A 87 5.00 -10.71 -10.14
C ASP A 87 4.61 -10.25 -8.73
N THR A 88 4.51 -8.94 -8.51
CA THR A 88 4.05 -8.36 -7.24
C THR A 88 2.63 -8.82 -6.93
N TYR A 89 1.72 -8.74 -7.91
CA TYR A 89 0.33 -9.15 -7.77
C TYR A 89 0.20 -10.62 -7.37
N ARG A 90 0.88 -11.52 -8.09
CA ARG A 90 0.84 -12.96 -7.79
C ARG A 90 1.38 -13.28 -6.41
N ARG A 91 2.56 -12.75 -6.05
CA ARG A 91 3.15 -12.99 -4.73
C ARG A 91 2.26 -12.45 -3.61
N LEU A 92 1.64 -11.29 -3.82
CA LEU A 92 0.74 -10.70 -2.84
C LEU A 92 -0.52 -11.57 -2.65
N CYS A 93 -1.12 -12.08 -3.73
CA CYS A 93 -2.21 -13.05 -3.64
C CYS A 93 -1.79 -14.35 -2.95
N GLU A 94 -0.61 -14.90 -3.26
CA GLU A 94 -0.08 -16.12 -2.63
C GLU A 94 0.12 -15.97 -1.12
N ILE A 95 0.52 -14.78 -0.66
CA ILE A 95 0.70 -14.49 0.77
C ILE A 95 -0.65 -14.31 1.46
N LEU A 96 -1.56 -13.54 0.85
CA LEU A 96 -2.83 -13.17 1.47
C LEU A 96 -3.87 -14.30 1.44
N ALA A 97 -3.84 -15.13 0.40
CA ALA A 97 -4.78 -16.22 0.15
C ALA A 97 -4.04 -17.43 -0.44
N PRO A 98 -3.22 -18.14 0.37
CA PRO A 98 -2.42 -19.26 -0.10
C PRO A 98 -3.30 -20.40 -0.63
N GLY A 99 -3.05 -20.81 -1.88
CA GLY A 99 -3.78 -21.91 -2.53
C GLY A 99 -5.08 -21.52 -3.23
N GLU A 100 -5.46 -20.23 -3.20
CA GLU A 100 -6.59 -19.71 -3.95
C GLU A 100 -6.15 -19.11 -5.31
N GLU A 101 -7.08 -19.05 -6.27
CA GLU A 101 -6.81 -18.34 -7.53
C GLU A 101 -6.63 -16.84 -7.29
N PRO A 102 -5.64 -16.19 -7.94
CA PRO A 102 -5.32 -14.80 -7.68
C PRO A 102 -6.43 -13.87 -8.20
N ALA A 103 -7.25 -13.36 -7.26
CA ALA A 103 -8.35 -12.46 -7.55
C ALA A 103 -8.04 -11.00 -7.16
N PRO A 104 -8.47 -10.00 -7.97
CA PRO A 104 -8.28 -8.58 -7.66
C PRO A 104 -8.89 -8.15 -6.32
N THR A 105 -9.94 -8.85 -5.88
CA THR A 105 -10.62 -8.63 -4.61
C THR A 105 -9.71 -8.89 -3.41
N VAL A 106 -8.81 -9.88 -3.48
CA VAL A 106 -7.84 -10.17 -2.40
C VAL A 106 -6.97 -8.95 -2.11
N VAL A 107 -6.49 -8.28 -3.15
CA VAL A 107 -5.68 -7.06 -3.01
C VAL A 107 -6.52 -5.88 -2.54
N ALA A 108 -7.74 -5.75 -3.05
CA ALA A 108 -8.65 -4.69 -2.64
C ALA A 108 -9.02 -4.80 -1.15
N ASP A 109 -9.35 -6.01 -0.68
CA ASP A 109 -9.72 -6.28 0.71
C ASP A 109 -8.52 -6.06 1.64
N PHE A 110 -7.32 -6.45 1.22
CA PHE A 110 -6.09 -6.12 1.94
C PHE A 110 -5.89 -4.61 2.07
N LEU A 111 -6.01 -3.84 0.98
CA LEU A 111 -5.88 -2.38 1.04
C LEU A 111 -6.97 -1.74 1.91
N GLN A 112 -8.19 -2.27 1.90
CA GLN A 112 -9.25 -1.80 2.81
C GLN A 112 -8.93 -2.14 4.27
N SER A 113 -8.38 -3.33 4.54
CA SER A 113 -7.93 -3.75 5.88
C SER A 113 -6.85 -2.81 6.43
N VAL A 114 -5.83 -2.47 5.62
CA VAL A 114 -4.79 -1.50 5.96
C VAL A 114 -5.41 -0.16 6.38
N VAL A 115 -6.38 0.32 5.61
CA VAL A 115 -7.05 1.60 5.87
C VAL A 115 -7.91 1.54 7.14
N ALA A 116 -8.60 0.43 7.37
CA ALA A 116 -9.44 0.23 8.54
C ALA A 116 -8.63 0.16 9.85
N GLN A 117 -7.41 -0.37 9.79
CA GLN A 117 -6.50 -0.48 10.94
C GLN A 117 -5.52 0.69 11.04
N SER A 118 -5.57 1.64 10.11
CA SER A 118 -4.65 2.77 10.12
C SER A 118 -4.78 3.59 11.41
N PRO A 119 -3.66 3.94 12.05
CA PRO A 119 -3.71 4.68 13.30
C PRO A 119 -4.23 6.10 13.03
N ALA A 120 -5.19 6.54 13.84
CA ALA A 120 -5.65 7.93 13.81
C ALA A 120 -4.66 8.90 14.50
N VAL A 121 -3.65 8.35 15.20
CA VAL A 121 -2.65 9.09 15.97
C VAL A 121 -1.24 8.64 15.57
N LEU A 122 -0.38 9.58 15.15
CA LEU A 122 1.07 9.42 14.94
C LEU A 122 1.73 8.86 16.20
N SER A 123 1.73 7.54 16.33
CA SER A 123 2.28 6.83 17.47
C SER A 123 3.56 6.18 16.99
N ARG A 124 4.66 6.92 17.10
CA ARG A 124 6.00 6.62 16.55
C ARG A 124 6.07 6.79 15.04
N THR A 125 6.40 8.02 14.61
CA THR A 125 6.89 8.27 13.26
C THR A 125 8.25 7.61 13.11
N HIS A 126 8.27 6.34 12.72
CA HIS A 126 9.48 5.76 12.15
C HIS A 126 9.67 6.41 10.77
N SER A 127 10.84 7.01 10.55
CA SER A 127 11.26 7.45 9.22
C SER A 127 11.13 6.27 8.27
N CYS A 128 10.29 6.41 7.24
CA CYS A 128 10.09 5.34 6.27
C CYS A 128 11.45 4.99 5.68
N ALA A 129 11.86 3.73 5.82
CA ALA A 129 13.11 3.27 5.23
C ALA A 129 12.94 3.30 3.71
N ALA A 130 13.69 4.19 3.06
CA ALA A 130 13.82 4.27 1.62
C ALA A 130 14.57 3.07 1.05
#